data_AF-A0A0R1GUD8-F1
#
_entry.id   AF-A0A0R1GUD8-F1
#
_cell.length_a   1.000
_cell.length_b   1.000
_cell.length_c   1.000
_cell.angle_alpha   90.00
_cell.angle_beta   90.00
_cell.angle_gamma   90.00
#
_symmetry.space_group_name_H-M   'P 1'
#
loop_
_entity.id
_entity.type
_entity.pdbx_description
1 polymer ?
#
loop_
_entity_poly.entity_id
_entity_poly.type
_entity_poly.pdbx_seq_one_letter_code
_entity_poly.pdbx_strand_id
1 'polypeptide(L)'
;MKDDACFAIEHPKNGTPEIKLGAQAMLILALCKYQEVAKDSQFETVARQAFRGVVAFRQPTGRFNHVLNPDLTVKDSFRIIYYEGEIAFALIRLFELTGDADIGQQAQQTLNFMVENDFGKYHDHWIAYATNEAVHAFPANRDYMAMGLKNAFSNLGFIEAQVSPHPTRLELLNATVRLIDVIRRTDNEDLLEKYDVQHLREVWQRRAEHELVTGAFEPEVAMFFYRPSKFYGGFFTRNDHFRTRIDDCEHFLSGLINYDNYKY
;
A
#
# COMPACT_ATOMS: atom_id res chain seq x y z
N MET A 1 -1.49 22.85 12.66
CA MET A 1 -2.95 22.79 12.91
C MET A 1 -3.61 23.94 12.19
N LYS A 2 -4.72 23.71 11.49
CA LYS A 2 -5.60 24.75 10.94
C LYS A 2 -7.02 24.21 10.95
N ASP A 3 -7.98 24.97 11.52
CA ASP A 3 -9.40 24.59 11.60
C ASP A 3 -9.63 23.16 12.15
N ASP A 4 -8.93 22.81 13.25
CA ASP A 4 -8.95 21.48 13.89
C ASP A 4 -8.47 20.30 13.00
N ALA A 5 -7.75 20.61 11.92
CA ALA A 5 -7.00 19.65 11.12
C ALA A 5 -5.50 19.67 11.43
N CYS A 6 -4.88 18.49 11.47
CA CYS A 6 -3.44 18.32 11.58
C CYS A 6 -2.81 17.86 10.26
N PHE A 7 -1.56 18.28 10.02
CA PHE A 7 -0.86 18.06 8.75
C PHE A 7 0.54 17.53 9.01
N ALA A 8 0.95 16.50 8.26
CA ALA A 8 2.34 16.07 8.20
C ALA A 8 3.13 17.04 7.31
N ILE A 9 4.00 17.85 7.91
CA ILE A 9 4.86 18.80 7.19
C ILE A 9 6.24 18.17 7.02
N GLU A 10 6.64 17.96 5.77
CA GLU A 10 7.99 17.54 5.45
C GLU A 10 8.92 18.75 5.32
N HIS A 11 10.07 18.67 5.98
CA HIS A 11 11.14 19.66 5.89
C HIS A 11 12.31 19.08 5.09
N PRO A 12 12.31 19.22 3.76
CA PRO A 12 13.39 18.69 2.94
C PRO A 12 14.69 19.44 3.24
N LYS A 13 15.84 18.76 3.09
CA LYS A 13 17.17 19.39 3.27
C LYS A 13 17.39 20.58 2.33
N ASN A 14 16.84 20.47 1.11
CA ASN A 14 16.83 21.53 0.10
C ASN A 14 15.39 21.79 -0.33
N GLY A 15 14.99 23.05 -0.40
CA GLY A 15 13.65 23.46 -0.82
C GLY A 15 12.79 24.03 0.30
N THR A 16 11.52 24.29 -0.01
CA THR A 16 10.52 24.78 0.95
C THR A 16 9.79 23.61 1.61
N PRO A 17 9.29 23.76 2.85
CA PRO A 17 8.45 22.74 3.48
C PRO A 17 7.24 22.40 2.61
N GLU A 18 6.85 21.13 2.61
CA GLU A 18 5.75 20.61 1.80
C GLU A 18 4.80 19.80 2.68
N ILE A 19 3.51 19.82 2.33
CA ILE A 19 2.53 18.89 2.88
C ILE A 19 2.14 17.94 1.75
N LYS A 20 2.43 16.65 1.90
CA LYS A 20 2.21 15.63 0.88
C LYS A 20 1.06 14.73 1.27
N LEU A 21 0.23 14.34 0.29
CA LEU A 21 -0.87 13.41 0.53
C LEU A 21 -0.38 12.07 1.08
N GLY A 22 0.70 11.53 0.51
CA GLY A 22 1.32 10.30 1.01
C GLY A 22 1.83 10.41 2.44
N ALA A 23 2.46 11.53 2.82
CA ALA A 23 2.88 11.77 4.20
C ALA A 23 1.68 11.85 5.17
N GLN A 24 0.58 12.45 4.72
CA GLN A 24 -0.67 12.49 5.48
C GLN A 24 -1.26 11.09 5.67
N ALA A 25 -1.24 10.26 4.62
CA ALA A 25 -1.67 8.87 4.68
C ALA A 25 -0.79 8.04 5.64
N MET A 26 0.54 8.20 5.57
CA MET A 26 1.48 7.52 6.48
C MET A 26 1.27 7.93 7.94
N LEU A 27 0.98 9.20 8.22
CA LEU A 27 0.62 9.65 9.57
C LEU A 27 -0.63 8.90 10.07
N ILE A 28 -1.69 8.85 9.27
CA ILE A 28 -2.94 8.16 9.64
C ILE A 28 -2.67 6.67 9.88
N LEU A 29 -1.95 6.00 8.98
CA LEU A 29 -1.62 4.58 9.10
C LEU A 29 -0.78 4.27 10.33
N ALA A 30 0.22 5.10 10.64
CA ALA A 30 1.05 4.95 11.82
C ALA A 30 0.22 5.05 13.11
N LEU A 31 -0.70 6.01 13.19
CA LEU A 31 -1.60 6.18 14.33
C LEU A 31 -2.58 5.00 14.47
N CYS A 32 -3.16 4.54 13.34
CA CYS A 32 -4.02 3.36 13.33
C CYS A 32 -3.28 2.12 13.82
N LYS A 33 -2.07 1.89 13.29
CA LYS A 33 -1.27 0.72 13.65
C LYS A 33 -0.81 0.76 15.09
N TYR A 34 -0.43 1.93 15.60
CA TYR A 34 -0.12 2.13 17.01
C TYR A 34 -1.30 1.70 17.89
N GLN A 35 -2.50 2.22 17.64
CA GLN A 35 -3.69 1.88 18.43
C GLN A 35 -4.02 0.39 18.35
N GLU A 36 -3.87 -0.22 17.18
CA GLU A 36 -4.09 -1.66 16.97
C GLU A 36 -3.11 -2.52 17.78
N VAL A 37 -1.83 -2.18 17.81
CA VAL A 37 -0.77 -2.97 18.46
C VAL A 37 -0.68 -2.70 19.95
N ALA A 38 -0.66 -1.42 20.35
CA ALA A 38 -0.55 -0.99 21.73
C ALA A 38 -1.86 -1.13 22.52
N LYS A 39 -2.99 -1.31 21.81
CA LYS A 39 -4.36 -1.29 22.39
C LYS A 39 -4.62 -0.01 23.17
N ASP A 40 -4.09 1.10 22.67
CA ASP A 40 -4.12 2.42 23.29
C ASP A 40 -4.67 3.47 22.31
N SER A 41 -5.79 4.10 22.67
CA SER A 41 -6.49 5.10 21.86
C SER A 41 -6.09 6.55 22.17
N GLN A 42 -5.00 6.78 22.91
CA GLN A 42 -4.57 8.15 23.29
C GLN A 42 -4.38 9.11 22.11
N PHE A 43 -4.11 8.58 20.91
CA PHE A 43 -3.95 9.38 19.69
C PHE A 43 -5.17 9.38 18.76
N GLU A 44 -6.32 8.81 19.15
CA GLU A 44 -7.50 8.76 18.30
C GLU A 44 -7.94 10.16 17.86
N THR A 45 -7.92 11.15 18.77
CA THR A 45 -8.20 12.55 18.43
C THR A 45 -7.25 13.07 17.36
N VAL A 46 -5.96 12.77 17.44
CA VAL A 46 -4.97 13.19 16.45
C VAL A 46 -5.22 12.50 15.11
N ALA A 47 -5.60 11.22 15.10
CA ALA A 47 -5.94 10.51 13.86
C ALA A 47 -7.16 11.13 13.15
N ARG A 48 -8.18 11.55 13.91
CA ARG A 48 -9.35 12.28 13.39
C ARG A 48 -8.98 13.67 12.87
N GLN A 49 -8.09 14.37 13.56
CA GLN A 49 -7.55 15.65 13.08
C GLN A 49 -6.71 15.48 11.80
N ALA A 50 -5.98 14.37 11.67
CA ALA A 50 -5.22 14.05 10.46
C ALA A 50 -6.16 13.77 9.29
N PHE A 51 -7.23 13.02 9.52
CA PHE A 51 -8.30 12.81 8.54
C PHE A 51 -8.90 14.13 8.04
N ARG A 52 -9.23 15.06 8.93
CA ARG A 52 -9.77 16.37 8.52
C ARG A 52 -8.82 17.14 7.60
N GLY A 53 -7.50 16.95 7.78
CA GLY A 53 -6.49 17.52 6.88
C GLY A 53 -6.55 16.99 5.45
N VAL A 54 -7.04 15.77 5.24
CA VAL A 54 -7.16 15.14 3.91
C VAL A 54 -8.10 15.93 3.00
N VAL A 55 -9.13 16.57 3.56
CA VAL A 55 -10.08 17.40 2.80
C VAL A 55 -9.39 18.53 2.05
N ALA A 56 -8.31 19.10 2.59
CA ALA A 56 -7.56 20.18 1.94
C ALA A 56 -6.90 19.76 0.62
N PHE A 57 -6.69 18.45 0.41
CA PHE A 57 -6.12 17.93 -0.83
C PHE A 57 -7.19 17.65 -1.89
N ARG A 58 -8.45 17.46 -1.49
CA ARG A 58 -9.52 17.01 -2.39
C ARG A 58 -9.91 18.10 -3.40
N GLN A 59 -9.96 17.74 -4.67
CA GLN A 59 -10.49 18.57 -5.75
C GLN A 59 -12.00 18.35 -5.94
N PRO A 60 -12.75 19.31 -6.53
CA PRO A 60 -14.16 19.11 -6.85
C PRO A 60 -14.46 17.90 -7.74
N THR A 61 -13.48 17.45 -8.52
CA THR A 61 -13.57 16.27 -9.38
C THR A 61 -13.51 14.93 -8.63
N GLY A 62 -13.21 14.95 -7.32
CA GLY A 62 -12.98 13.74 -6.51
C GLY A 62 -11.51 13.31 -6.42
N ARG A 63 -10.67 13.78 -7.35
CA ARG A 63 -9.21 13.59 -7.33
C ARG A 63 -8.56 14.34 -6.17
N PHE A 64 -7.34 13.98 -5.80
CA PHE A 64 -6.50 14.76 -4.88
C PHE A 64 -5.43 15.59 -5.60
N ASN A 65 -5.12 16.76 -5.05
CA ASN A 65 -3.81 17.39 -5.21
C ASN A 65 -2.78 16.59 -4.40
N HIS A 66 -1.56 16.43 -4.91
CA HIS A 66 -0.57 15.56 -4.25
C HIS A 66 0.26 16.32 -3.25
N VAL A 67 0.50 17.62 -3.50
CA VAL A 67 1.37 18.44 -2.67
C VAL A 67 0.75 19.82 -2.48
N LEU A 68 0.69 20.26 -1.23
CA LEU A 68 0.31 21.60 -0.81
C LEU A 68 1.51 22.32 -0.22
N ASN A 69 1.52 23.65 -0.32
CA ASN A 69 2.37 24.50 0.49
C ASN A 69 1.84 24.54 1.95
N PRO A 70 2.65 24.99 2.93
CA PRO A 70 2.22 25.07 4.33
C PRO A 70 1.01 25.99 4.58
N ASP A 71 0.72 26.92 3.67
CA ASP A 71 -0.47 27.78 3.69
C ASP A 71 -1.71 27.12 3.06
N LEU A 72 -1.60 25.87 2.64
CA LEU A 72 -2.58 25.03 1.94
C LEU A 72 -2.85 25.43 0.49
N THR A 73 -2.06 26.33 -0.10
CA THR A 73 -2.12 26.54 -1.55
C THR A 73 -1.58 25.32 -2.30
N VAL A 74 -2.15 25.02 -3.46
CA VAL A 74 -1.71 23.86 -4.27
C VAL A 74 -0.29 24.12 -4.78
N LYS A 75 0.62 23.20 -4.47
CA LYS A 75 2.00 23.22 -4.99
C LYS A 75 2.11 22.34 -6.22
N ASP A 76 1.66 21.09 -6.12
CA ASP A 76 1.59 20.14 -7.25
C ASP A 76 0.28 19.35 -7.21
N SER A 77 -0.47 19.40 -8.31
CA SER A 77 -1.70 18.61 -8.46
C SER A 77 -1.42 17.12 -8.63
N PHE A 78 -0.24 16.75 -9.12
CA PHE A 78 0.18 15.36 -9.30
C PHE A 78 1.69 15.20 -9.10
N ARG A 79 2.10 14.21 -8.32
CA ARG A 79 3.52 13.91 -8.08
C ARG A 79 3.89 12.47 -8.41
N ILE A 80 3.07 11.51 -8.00
CA ILE A 80 3.31 10.08 -8.19
C ILE A 80 2.02 9.30 -8.05
N ILE A 81 1.90 8.15 -8.72
CA ILE A 81 0.66 7.37 -8.78
C ILE A 81 0.27 6.66 -7.47
N TYR A 82 1.16 6.62 -6.46
CA TYR A 82 0.95 5.85 -5.22
C TYR A 82 -0.02 6.54 -4.25
N TYR A 83 -0.11 7.87 -4.29
CA TYR A 83 -0.73 8.65 -3.22
C TYR A 83 -2.24 8.37 -3.06
N GLU A 84 -2.95 8.10 -4.16
CA GLU A 84 -4.35 7.68 -4.09
C GLU A 84 -4.53 6.32 -3.43
N GLY A 85 -3.65 5.35 -3.71
CA GLY A 85 -3.66 4.04 -3.04
C GLY A 85 -3.34 4.16 -1.55
N GLU A 86 -2.31 4.93 -1.21
CA GLU A 86 -1.90 5.19 0.18
C GLU A 86 -3.04 5.82 0.98
N ILE A 87 -3.68 6.87 0.46
CA ILE A 87 -4.76 7.54 1.19
C ILE A 87 -6.02 6.69 1.25
N ALA A 88 -6.37 5.94 0.20
CA ALA A 88 -7.51 5.02 0.25
C ALA A 88 -7.31 3.99 1.35
N PHE A 89 -6.14 3.35 1.40
CA PHE A 89 -5.79 2.39 2.45
C PHE A 89 -5.85 3.03 3.85
N ALA A 90 -5.26 4.21 4.03
CA ALA A 90 -5.29 4.93 5.30
C ALA A 90 -6.71 5.26 5.79
N LEU A 91 -7.59 5.73 4.90
CA LEU A 91 -8.96 6.06 5.24
C LEU A 91 -9.78 4.82 5.61
N ILE A 92 -9.61 3.69 4.92
CA ILE A 92 -10.31 2.45 5.25
C ILE A 92 -9.87 1.93 6.62
N ARG A 93 -8.55 1.89 6.89
CA ARG A 93 -8.02 1.47 8.19
C ARG A 93 -8.53 2.34 9.33
N LEU A 94 -8.60 3.66 9.12
CA LEU A 94 -9.14 4.57 10.12
C LEU A 94 -10.66 4.38 10.31
N PHE A 95 -11.40 4.14 9.23
CA PHE A 95 -12.83 3.83 9.30
C PHE A 95 -13.10 2.55 10.10
N GLU A 96 -12.38 1.46 9.83
CA GLU A 96 -12.52 0.20 10.56
C GLU A 96 -12.21 0.36 12.05
N LEU A 97 -11.21 1.18 12.39
CA LEU A 97 -10.81 1.43 13.76
C LEU A 97 -11.83 2.27 14.55
N THR A 98 -12.49 3.22 13.88
CA THR A 98 -13.32 4.25 14.54
C THR A 98 -14.82 4.07 14.35
N GLY A 99 -15.25 3.35 13.32
CA GLY A 99 -16.65 3.25 12.89
C GLY A 99 -17.24 4.58 12.39
N ASP A 100 -16.42 5.59 12.11
CA ASP A 100 -16.88 6.94 11.76
C ASP A 100 -17.43 7.00 10.33
N ALA A 101 -18.71 7.37 10.19
CA ALA A 101 -19.41 7.39 8.92
C ALA A 101 -18.83 8.39 7.90
N ASP A 102 -18.31 9.54 8.35
CA ASP A 102 -17.72 10.55 7.45
C ASP A 102 -16.42 10.03 6.84
N ILE A 103 -15.61 9.33 7.65
CA ILE A 103 -14.37 8.68 7.20
C ILE A 103 -14.71 7.58 6.19
N GLY A 104 -15.69 6.74 6.50
CA GLY A 104 -16.18 5.70 5.59
C GLY A 104 -16.68 6.27 4.26
N GLN A 105 -17.43 7.38 4.29
CA GLN A 105 -17.91 8.05 3.09
C GLN A 105 -16.73 8.57 2.24
N GLN A 106 -15.72 9.18 2.87
CA GLN A 106 -14.53 9.67 2.16
C GLN A 106 -13.68 8.53 1.58
N ALA A 107 -13.57 7.41 2.28
CA ALA A 107 -12.93 6.20 1.76
C ALA A 107 -13.67 5.68 0.51
N GLN A 108 -14.99 5.56 0.59
CA GLN A 108 -15.82 5.08 -0.51
C GLN A 108 -15.77 6.00 -1.73
N GLN A 109 -15.83 7.32 -1.54
CA GLN A 109 -15.66 8.30 -2.62
C GLN A 109 -14.30 8.15 -3.33
N THR A 110 -13.24 7.91 -2.56
CA THR A 110 -11.90 7.69 -3.10
C THR A 110 -11.83 6.41 -3.92
N LEU A 111 -12.35 5.30 -3.39
CA LEU A 111 -12.39 4.02 -4.10
C LEU A 111 -13.23 4.09 -5.38
N ASN A 112 -14.39 4.75 -5.36
CA ASN A 112 -15.22 4.95 -6.54
C ASN A 112 -14.47 5.73 -7.62
N PHE A 113 -13.81 6.83 -7.25
CA PHE A 113 -12.96 7.58 -8.18
C PHE A 113 -11.87 6.70 -8.78
N MET A 114 -11.23 5.83 -7.98
CA MET A 114 -10.19 4.91 -8.45
C MET A 114 -10.74 3.90 -9.46
N VAL A 115 -11.93 3.33 -9.22
CA VAL A 115 -12.62 2.44 -10.16
C VAL A 115 -12.94 3.17 -11.46
N GLU A 116 -13.59 4.33 -11.38
CA GLU A 116 -14.01 5.13 -12.54
C GLU A 116 -12.83 5.55 -13.43
N ASN A 117 -11.63 5.69 -12.85
CA ASN A 117 -10.41 6.11 -13.55
C ASN A 117 -9.44 4.95 -13.85
N ASP A 118 -9.90 3.71 -13.70
CA ASP A 118 -9.18 2.48 -14.04
C ASP A 118 -7.82 2.33 -13.32
N PHE A 119 -7.81 2.54 -11.99
CA PHE A 119 -6.59 2.45 -11.19
C PHE A 119 -5.98 1.04 -11.15
N GLY A 120 -6.78 0.00 -11.40
CA GLY A 120 -6.28 -1.38 -11.49
C GLY A 120 -5.24 -1.60 -12.61
N LYS A 121 -4.97 -0.64 -13.50
CA LYS A 121 -3.89 -0.75 -14.50
C LYS A 121 -2.50 -0.39 -13.97
N TYR A 122 -2.38 0.14 -12.75
CA TYR A 122 -1.10 0.68 -12.24
C TYR A 122 -0.19 -0.37 -11.61
N HIS A 123 -0.70 -1.56 -11.31
CA HIS A 123 0.07 -2.69 -10.79
C HIS A 123 0.79 -2.37 -9.47
N ASP A 124 0.09 -1.64 -8.61
CA ASP A 124 0.66 -1.03 -7.44
C ASP A 124 0.22 -1.72 -6.14
N HIS A 125 1.18 -1.97 -5.25
CA HIS A 125 0.95 -2.60 -3.96
C HIS A 125 0.04 -1.79 -3.02
N TRP A 126 0.05 -0.45 -3.06
CA TRP A 126 -0.88 0.34 -2.22
C TRP A 126 -2.34 0.18 -2.66
N ILE A 127 -2.59 0.08 -3.97
CA ILE A 127 -3.91 -0.29 -4.49
C ILE A 127 -4.30 -1.70 -4.02
N ALA A 128 -3.36 -2.63 -3.98
CA ALA A 128 -3.61 -3.98 -3.48
C ALA A 128 -4.01 -3.99 -1.99
N TYR A 129 -3.33 -3.20 -1.16
CA TYR A 129 -3.72 -3.00 0.24
C TYR A 129 -5.09 -2.37 0.37
N ALA A 130 -5.33 -1.25 -0.31
CA ALA A 130 -6.61 -0.56 -0.28
C ALA A 130 -7.77 -1.48 -0.69
N THR A 131 -7.61 -2.27 -1.76
CA THR A 131 -8.66 -3.19 -2.23
C THR A 131 -8.88 -4.35 -1.27
N ASN A 132 -7.83 -4.88 -0.64
CA ASN A 132 -7.97 -5.96 0.35
C ASN A 132 -8.74 -5.51 1.60
N GLU A 133 -8.53 -4.28 2.08
CA GLU A 133 -9.36 -3.73 3.17
C GLU A 133 -10.76 -3.35 2.68
N ALA A 134 -10.88 -2.80 1.46
CA ALA A 134 -12.15 -2.34 0.90
C ALA A 134 -13.19 -3.46 0.81
N VAL A 135 -12.79 -4.69 0.49
CA VAL A 135 -13.73 -5.83 0.40
C VAL A 135 -14.24 -6.30 1.76
N HIS A 136 -13.57 -5.93 2.86
CA HIS A 136 -14.06 -6.16 4.21
C HIS A 136 -14.97 -5.02 4.68
N ALA A 137 -14.57 -3.77 4.42
CA ALA A 137 -15.36 -2.59 4.76
C ALA A 137 -16.64 -2.44 3.91
N PHE A 138 -16.59 -2.87 2.64
CA PHE A 138 -17.66 -2.70 1.64
C PHE A 138 -17.91 -4.00 0.84
N PRO A 139 -18.31 -5.10 1.50
CA PRO A 139 -18.29 -6.45 0.93
C PRO A 139 -19.22 -6.67 -0.27
N ALA A 140 -20.25 -5.83 -0.44
CA ALA A 140 -21.17 -5.91 -1.57
C ALA A 140 -20.62 -5.27 -2.87
N ASN A 141 -19.49 -4.56 -2.80
CA ASN A 141 -18.98 -3.81 -3.95
C ASN A 141 -18.04 -4.67 -4.81
N ARG A 142 -18.60 -5.18 -5.92
CA ARG A 142 -17.88 -6.02 -6.89
C ARG A 142 -16.85 -5.27 -7.71
N ASP A 143 -16.99 -3.96 -7.88
CA ASP A 143 -16.05 -3.16 -8.67
C ASP A 143 -14.70 -3.03 -7.96
N TYR A 144 -14.71 -2.98 -6.61
CA TYR A 144 -13.47 -2.99 -5.81
C TYR A 144 -12.73 -4.32 -5.95
N MET A 145 -13.46 -5.44 -5.97
CA MET A 145 -12.90 -6.77 -6.23
C MET A 145 -12.29 -6.83 -7.64
N ALA A 146 -13.02 -6.36 -8.65
CA ALA A 146 -12.54 -6.34 -10.04
C ALA A 146 -11.29 -5.47 -10.22
N MET A 147 -11.25 -4.30 -9.58
CA MET A 147 -10.07 -3.42 -9.59
C MET A 147 -8.84 -4.10 -8.96
N GLY A 148 -9.02 -4.75 -7.80
CA GLY A 148 -7.95 -5.49 -7.12
C GLY A 148 -7.41 -6.66 -7.93
N LEU A 149 -8.30 -7.45 -8.56
CA LEU A 149 -7.90 -8.53 -9.47
C LEU A 149 -7.11 -7.98 -10.67
N LYS A 150 -7.62 -6.92 -11.33
CA LYS A 150 -6.94 -6.31 -12.47
C LYS A 150 -5.51 -5.87 -12.10
N ASN A 151 -5.35 -5.24 -10.93
CA ASN A 151 -4.07 -4.72 -10.44
C ASN A 151 -2.92 -5.75 -10.46
N ALA A 152 -3.20 -7.02 -10.20
CA ALA A 152 -2.18 -8.05 -10.31
C ALA A 152 -2.18 -8.78 -11.65
N PHE A 153 -3.36 -9.22 -12.11
CA PHE A 153 -3.44 -10.10 -13.27
C PHE A 153 -2.99 -9.43 -14.57
N SER A 154 -3.18 -8.12 -14.75
CA SER A 154 -2.72 -7.45 -15.98
C SER A 154 -1.19 -7.34 -16.10
N ASN A 155 -0.44 -7.64 -15.04
CA ASN A 155 1.02 -7.59 -15.01
C ASN A 155 1.67 -8.92 -14.60
N LEU A 156 0.89 -9.99 -14.45
CA LEU A 156 1.37 -11.24 -13.85
C LEU A 156 2.56 -11.85 -14.62
N GLY A 157 2.54 -11.83 -15.95
CA GLY A 157 3.65 -12.33 -16.77
C GLY A 157 4.95 -11.53 -16.59
N PHE A 158 4.86 -10.21 -16.36
CA PHE A 158 6.04 -9.40 -16.02
C PHE A 158 6.50 -9.65 -14.57
N ILE A 159 5.57 -9.97 -13.68
CA ILE A 159 5.87 -10.39 -12.31
C ILE A 159 6.69 -11.67 -12.32
N GLU A 160 6.23 -12.66 -13.07
CA GLU A 160 6.88 -13.95 -13.25
C GLU A 160 8.27 -13.84 -13.89
N ALA A 161 8.38 -13.09 -14.99
CA ALA A 161 9.60 -13.05 -15.80
C ALA A 161 10.75 -12.24 -15.18
N GLN A 162 10.51 -11.46 -14.12
CA GLN A 162 11.55 -10.62 -13.54
C GLN A 162 12.61 -11.45 -12.79
N VAL A 163 13.85 -11.31 -13.23
CA VAL A 163 14.99 -12.06 -12.66
C VAL A 163 15.55 -11.42 -11.38
N SER A 164 15.29 -10.12 -11.17
CA SER A 164 15.74 -9.41 -9.98
C SER A 164 14.67 -9.43 -8.90
N PRO A 165 15.08 -9.44 -7.62
CA PRO A 165 14.15 -9.30 -6.52
C PRO A 165 13.52 -7.91 -6.54
N HIS A 166 12.28 -7.80 -6.06
CA HIS A 166 11.54 -6.54 -6.00
C HIS A 166 10.73 -6.43 -4.71
N PRO A 167 10.99 -5.41 -3.87
CA PRO A 167 10.49 -5.38 -2.49
C PRO A 167 8.98 -5.58 -2.35
N THR A 168 8.19 -4.96 -3.24
CA THR A 168 6.73 -4.86 -3.07
C THR A 168 5.91 -5.90 -3.87
N ARG A 169 6.55 -6.73 -4.72
CA ARG A 169 5.80 -7.65 -5.61
C ARG A 169 5.10 -8.75 -4.84
N LEU A 170 5.78 -9.30 -3.85
CA LEU A 170 5.23 -10.38 -3.04
C LEU A 170 4.03 -9.88 -2.23
N GLU A 171 4.09 -8.65 -1.74
CA GLU A 171 2.98 -8.01 -1.03
C GLU A 171 1.74 -7.84 -1.93
N LEU A 172 1.92 -7.38 -3.16
CA LEU A 172 0.84 -7.30 -4.16
C LEU A 172 0.22 -8.69 -4.42
N LEU A 173 1.03 -9.73 -4.57
CA LEU A 173 0.54 -11.10 -4.78
C LEU A 173 -0.16 -11.67 -3.53
N ASN A 174 0.36 -11.41 -2.33
CA ASN A 174 -0.27 -11.79 -1.06
C ASN A 174 -1.68 -11.21 -0.95
N ALA A 175 -1.82 -9.89 -1.17
CA ALA A 175 -3.10 -9.21 -1.16
C ALA A 175 -4.07 -9.79 -2.22
N THR A 176 -3.55 -10.10 -3.42
CA THR A 176 -4.38 -10.68 -4.48
C THR A 176 -4.87 -12.08 -4.16
N VAL A 177 -4.02 -12.93 -3.56
CA VAL A 177 -4.40 -14.29 -3.14
C VAL A 177 -5.49 -14.25 -2.07
N ARG A 178 -5.39 -13.33 -1.11
CA ARG A 178 -6.42 -13.10 -0.08
C ARG A 178 -7.73 -12.63 -0.71
N LEU A 179 -7.67 -11.67 -1.64
CA LEU A 179 -8.83 -11.18 -2.37
C LEU A 179 -9.54 -12.30 -3.14
N ILE A 180 -8.81 -13.17 -3.83
CA ILE A 180 -9.38 -14.34 -4.52
C ILE A 180 -10.15 -15.23 -3.55
N ASP A 181 -9.60 -15.48 -2.36
CA ASP A 181 -10.25 -16.33 -1.37
C ASP A 181 -11.47 -15.67 -0.71
N VAL A 182 -11.49 -14.33 -0.59
CA VAL A 182 -12.70 -13.58 -0.23
C VAL A 182 -13.76 -13.72 -1.33
N ILE A 183 -13.40 -13.59 -2.59
CA ILE A 183 -14.32 -13.70 -3.73
C ILE A 183 -14.99 -15.09 -3.77
N ARG A 184 -14.21 -16.15 -3.57
CA ARG A 184 -14.71 -17.54 -3.47
C ARG A 184 -15.68 -17.77 -2.31
N ARG A 185 -15.59 -16.97 -1.25
CA ARG A 185 -16.46 -17.07 -0.08
C ARG A 185 -17.70 -16.18 -0.18
N THR A 186 -17.85 -15.36 -1.23
CA THR A 186 -18.84 -14.27 -1.28
C THR A 186 -19.80 -14.32 -2.49
N ASP A 187 -20.11 -15.48 -3.06
CA ASP A 187 -20.99 -15.63 -4.24
C ASP A 187 -20.57 -14.75 -5.45
N ASN A 188 -19.28 -14.41 -5.53
CA ASN A 188 -18.70 -13.56 -6.59
C ASN A 188 -17.70 -14.32 -7.47
N GLU A 189 -17.72 -15.66 -7.45
CA GLU A 189 -16.76 -16.52 -8.16
C GLU A 189 -16.72 -16.27 -9.68
N ASP A 190 -17.81 -15.77 -10.24
CA ASP A 190 -17.90 -15.39 -11.65
C ASP A 190 -16.87 -14.31 -12.05
N LEU A 191 -16.42 -13.48 -11.10
CA LEU A 191 -15.32 -12.52 -11.32
C LEU A 191 -13.98 -13.19 -11.65
N LEU A 192 -13.81 -14.46 -11.29
CA LEU A 192 -12.57 -15.22 -11.47
C LEU A 192 -12.51 -15.98 -12.80
N GLU A 193 -13.62 -16.13 -13.52
CA GLU A 193 -13.72 -17.02 -14.70
C GLU A 193 -12.70 -16.71 -15.81
N LYS A 194 -12.35 -15.42 -15.97
CA LYS A 194 -11.39 -14.96 -16.99
C LYS A 194 -9.93 -15.02 -16.56
N TYR A 195 -9.65 -15.41 -15.32
CA TYR A 195 -8.32 -15.37 -14.72
C TYR A 195 -7.77 -16.76 -14.43
N ASP A 196 -6.50 -16.97 -14.77
CA ASP A 196 -5.79 -18.18 -14.38
C ASP A 196 -5.31 -18.09 -12.91
N VAL A 197 -6.23 -18.39 -12.00
CA VAL A 197 -5.99 -18.35 -10.55
C VAL A 197 -4.90 -19.34 -10.12
N GLN A 198 -4.82 -20.49 -10.79
CA GLN A 198 -3.80 -21.49 -10.49
C GLN A 198 -2.41 -20.93 -10.83
N HIS A 199 -2.24 -20.38 -12.02
CA HIS A 199 -1.00 -19.77 -12.44
C HIS A 199 -0.57 -18.61 -11.52
N LEU A 200 -1.50 -17.77 -11.05
CA LEU A 200 -1.18 -16.72 -10.09
C LEU A 200 -0.63 -17.29 -8.77
N ARG A 201 -1.20 -18.39 -8.25
CA ARG A 201 -0.71 -19.05 -7.03
C ARG A 201 0.67 -19.68 -7.24
N GLU A 202 0.95 -20.22 -8.41
CA GLU A 202 2.27 -20.75 -8.77
C GLU A 202 3.32 -19.64 -8.87
N VAL A 203 2.98 -18.49 -9.48
CA VAL A 203 3.84 -17.30 -9.51
C VAL A 203 4.07 -16.78 -8.09
N TRP A 204 3.04 -16.70 -7.27
CA TRP A 204 3.10 -16.29 -5.86
C TRP A 204 4.08 -17.12 -5.05
N GLN A 205 4.00 -18.45 -5.13
CA GLN A 205 4.97 -19.32 -4.46
C GLN A 205 6.39 -19.13 -4.98
N ARG A 206 6.58 -19.11 -6.31
CA ARG A 206 7.92 -18.91 -6.89
C ARG A 206 8.53 -17.57 -6.50
N ARG A 207 7.73 -16.50 -6.44
CA ARG A 207 8.22 -15.18 -6.01
C ARG A 207 8.67 -15.20 -4.56
N ALA A 208 7.93 -15.83 -3.64
CA ALA A 208 8.34 -15.92 -2.24
C ALA A 208 9.73 -16.54 -2.08
N GLU A 209 9.97 -17.68 -2.74
CA GLU A 209 11.28 -18.34 -2.74
C GLU A 209 12.35 -17.47 -3.43
N HIS A 210 12.01 -16.84 -4.55
CA HIS A 210 12.92 -16.00 -5.32
C HIS A 210 13.37 -14.74 -4.59
N GLU A 211 12.45 -14.02 -3.92
CA GLU A 211 12.80 -12.80 -3.16
C GLU A 211 13.83 -13.13 -2.06
N LEU A 212 13.67 -14.29 -1.39
CA LEU A 212 14.60 -14.74 -0.36
C LEU A 212 15.97 -15.10 -0.96
N VAL A 213 15.99 -16.01 -1.95
CA VAL A 213 17.24 -16.55 -2.52
C VAL A 213 18.07 -15.48 -3.23
N THR A 214 17.43 -14.48 -3.83
CA THR A 214 18.12 -13.51 -4.70
C THR A 214 18.19 -12.10 -4.14
N GLY A 215 17.37 -11.79 -3.13
CA GLY A 215 17.27 -10.46 -2.51
C GLY A 215 17.79 -10.35 -1.09
N ALA A 216 18.10 -11.47 -0.42
CA ALA A 216 18.65 -11.46 0.93
C ALA A 216 20.19 -11.46 0.93
N PHE A 217 20.78 -10.75 1.89
CA PHE A 217 22.21 -10.82 2.19
C PHE A 217 22.53 -12.10 2.97
N GLU A 218 22.74 -13.18 2.24
CA GLU A 218 23.36 -14.39 2.75
C GLU A 218 24.84 -14.15 3.13
N PRO A 219 25.44 -14.94 4.05
CA PRO A 219 26.83 -14.77 4.47
C PRO A 219 27.82 -14.68 3.30
N GLU A 220 27.62 -15.50 2.28
CA GLU A 220 28.44 -15.60 1.08
C GLU A 220 28.37 -14.35 0.21
N VAL A 221 27.27 -13.59 0.28
CA VAL A 221 27.14 -12.29 -0.41
C VAL A 221 27.68 -11.18 0.48
N ALA A 222 27.29 -11.18 1.76
CA ALA A 222 27.64 -10.13 2.72
C ALA A 222 29.17 -10.01 2.93
N MET A 223 29.92 -11.12 2.85
CA MET A 223 31.38 -11.13 3.09
C MET A 223 32.19 -10.23 2.15
N PHE A 224 31.63 -9.86 0.99
CA PHE A 224 32.29 -8.98 0.02
C PHE A 224 32.12 -7.48 0.31
N PHE A 225 31.31 -7.11 1.31
CA PHE A 225 31.02 -5.71 1.65
C PHE A 225 31.92 -5.21 2.79
N TYR A 226 32.12 -3.89 2.86
CA TYR A 226 33.01 -3.25 3.83
C TYR A 226 32.70 -3.59 5.31
N ARG A 227 31.44 -3.91 5.63
CA ARG A 227 30.99 -4.33 6.98
C ARG A 227 29.96 -5.46 6.89
N PRO A 228 30.37 -6.72 6.66
CA PRO A 228 29.46 -7.84 6.39
C PRO A 228 28.40 -8.05 7.47
N SER A 229 28.79 -7.89 8.74
CA SER A 229 27.90 -8.08 9.90
C SER A 229 26.75 -7.07 9.98
N LYS A 230 26.79 -5.98 9.21
CA LYS A 230 25.67 -5.02 9.12
C LYS A 230 24.63 -5.41 8.08
N PHE A 231 24.98 -6.28 7.15
CA PHE A 231 24.14 -6.63 6.01
C PHE A 231 23.54 -8.02 6.16
N TYR A 232 24.24 -8.96 6.81
CA TYR A 232 23.76 -10.32 7.04
C TYR A 232 22.31 -10.33 7.56
N GLY A 233 21.42 -11.05 6.85
CA GLY A 233 19.99 -11.16 7.17
C GLY A 233 19.12 -9.98 6.72
N GLY A 234 19.71 -8.92 6.16
CA GLY A 234 18.98 -7.83 5.50
C GLY A 234 18.67 -8.13 4.03
N PHE A 235 17.98 -7.20 3.38
CA PHE A 235 17.64 -7.30 1.96
C PHE A 235 18.28 -6.19 1.12
N PHE A 236 18.38 -6.42 -0.19
CA PHE A 236 18.93 -5.45 -1.14
C PHE A 236 18.22 -5.45 -2.49
N THR A 237 18.36 -4.33 -3.20
CA THR A 237 17.98 -4.23 -4.60
C THR A 237 19.20 -4.41 -5.48
N ARG A 238 19.33 -5.58 -6.13
CA ARG A 238 20.52 -5.93 -6.93
C ARG A 238 20.80 -4.93 -8.06
N ASN A 239 19.73 -4.50 -8.74
CA ASN A 239 19.83 -3.59 -9.88
C ASN A 239 20.15 -2.15 -9.51
N ASP A 240 20.16 -1.84 -8.21
CA ASP A 240 20.54 -0.53 -7.67
C ASP A 240 21.79 -0.68 -6.80
N HIS A 241 22.85 -1.28 -7.36
CA HIS A 241 24.16 -1.42 -6.71
C HIS A 241 24.12 -2.05 -5.30
N PHE A 242 23.27 -3.07 -5.10
CA PHE A 242 23.06 -3.71 -3.80
C PHE A 242 22.61 -2.71 -2.70
N ARG A 243 21.89 -1.66 -3.09
CA ARG A 243 21.30 -0.70 -2.16
C ARG A 243 20.44 -1.45 -1.16
N THR A 244 20.66 -1.13 0.11
CA THR A 244 19.79 -1.51 1.21
C THR A 244 19.18 -0.25 1.81
N ARG A 245 17.86 -0.24 2.00
CA ARG A 245 17.11 0.81 2.68
C ARG A 245 16.17 0.15 3.67
N ILE A 246 15.83 0.87 4.74
CA ILE A 246 14.83 0.42 5.71
C ILE A 246 13.51 0.05 5.04
N ASP A 247 13.09 0.87 4.07
CA ASP A 247 11.89 0.70 3.23
C ASP A 247 11.94 -0.60 2.41
N ASP A 248 13.05 -0.86 1.71
CA ASP A 248 13.19 -2.10 0.92
C ASP A 248 13.14 -3.34 1.84
N CYS A 249 13.87 -3.31 2.97
CA CYS A 249 13.86 -4.41 3.94
C CYS A 249 12.50 -4.65 4.57
N GLU A 250 11.76 -3.58 4.86
CA GLU A 250 10.41 -3.66 5.44
C GLU A 250 9.45 -4.36 4.48
N HIS A 251 9.39 -3.93 3.21
CA HIS A 251 8.54 -4.54 2.20
C HIS A 251 8.87 -6.02 1.94
N PHE A 252 10.16 -6.38 1.87
CA PHE A 252 10.57 -7.78 1.74
C PHE A 252 10.11 -8.63 2.93
N LEU A 253 10.35 -8.14 4.16
CA LEU A 253 9.95 -8.85 5.38
C LEU A 253 8.43 -8.97 5.48
N SER A 254 7.71 -7.87 5.26
CA SER A 254 6.25 -7.83 5.25
C SER A 254 5.68 -8.83 4.23
N GLY A 255 6.20 -8.83 3.01
CA GLY A 255 5.81 -9.79 1.97
C GLY A 255 6.05 -11.25 2.39
N LEU A 256 7.23 -11.58 2.92
CA LEU A 256 7.59 -12.94 3.30
C LEU A 256 6.80 -13.43 4.53
N ILE A 257 6.64 -12.59 5.55
CA ILE A 257 5.84 -12.91 6.75
C ILE A 257 4.37 -13.12 6.38
N ASN A 258 3.81 -12.27 5.53
CA ASN A 258 2.42 -12.44 5.06
C ASN A 258 2.23 -13.70 4.22
N TYR A 259 3.24 -14.09 3.42
CA TYR A 259 3.25 -15.34 2.68
C TYR A 259 3.23 -16.55 3.62
N ASP A 260 4.18 -16.57 4.57
CA ASP A 260 4.35 -17.66 5.53
C ASP A 260 3.08 -17.88 6.36
N ASN A 261 2.56 -16.82 6.98
CA ASN A 261 1.34 -16.84 7.80
C ASN A 261 0.06 -17.24 7.03
N TYR A 262 0.04 -17.07 5.71
CA TYR A 262 -1.13 -17.40 4.90
C TYR A 262 -1.06 -18.80 4.32
N LYS A 263 0.15 -19.28 4.03
CA LYS A 263 0.36 -20.59 3.42
C LYS A 263 0.38 -21.73 4.44
N TYR A 264 0.89 -21.49 5.63
CA TYR A 264 1.05 -22.47 6.71
C TYR A 264 0.20 -22.12 7.93
#